data_AF-A0A839UFJ7-F1
#
_entry.id   AF-A0A839UFJ7-F1
#
_cell.length_a   1.000
_cell.length_b   1.000
_cell.length_c   1.000
_cell.angle_alpha   90.00
_cell.angle_beta   90.00
_cell.angle_gamma   90.00
#
_symmetry.space_group_name_H-M   'P 1'
#
loop_
_entity.id
_entity.type
_entity.pdbx_description
1 polymer ?
#
loop_
_entity_poly.entity_id
_entity_poly.type
_entity_poly.pdbx_seq_one_letter_code
_entity_poly.pdbx_strand_id
1 'polypeptide(L)'
;MYERDFDPRLTSSERRSYYAEHDASAVAEDTEALRTADVLVLIFPTWWFGLPAILKGWIDRVFVPGVAYDHTPDFGRMIPKLTQLQSCFAITTLGSPWWIDWFIMFRPVRRILSRAIIGTCAPKARFSMVSLYNAEKIAAGKLATFERLLTQKLQILI
;
A
#
# COMPACT_ATOMS: atom_id res chain seq x y z
N MET A 1 -3.02 -9.26 -8.68
CA MET A 1 -2.60 -10.14 -7.56
C MET A 1 -3.41 -11.43 -7.54
N TYR A 2 -4.72 -11.40 -7.29
CA TYR A 2 -5.55 -12.62 -7.30
C TYR A 2 -5.47 -13.42 -8.62
N GLU A 3 -5.57 -12.73 -9.76
CA GLU A 3 -5.46 -13.37 -11.09
C GLU A 3 -4.08 -14.00 -11.35
N ARG A 4 -3.01 -13.43 -10.77
CA ARG A 4 -1.65 -13.96 -10.88
C ARG A 4 -1.33 -15.04 -9.81
N ASP A 5 -2.30 -15.41 -8.98
CA ASP A 5 -2.12 -16.31 -7.82
C ASP A 5 -0.90 -15.93 -6.95
N PHE A 6 -0.78 -14.64 -6.61
CA PHE A 6 0.35 -14.15 -5.82
C PHE A 6 0.37 -14.81 -4.42
N ASP A 7 1.44 -15.54 -4.09
CA ASP A 7 1.64 -16.11 -2.75
C ASP A 7 1.98 -15.01 -1.73
N PRO A 8 1.12 -14.69 -0.76
CA PRO A 8 1.36 -13.61 0.17
C PRO A 8 2.20 -14.01 1.37
N ARG A 9 2.60 -15.27 1.49
CA ARG A 9 3.30 -15.76 2.67
C ARG A 9 4.79 -15.45 2.54
N LEU A 10 5.32 -14.68 3.48
CA LEU A 10 6.76 -14.56 3.66
C LEU A 10 7.33 -15.93 4.08
N THR A 11 8.13 -16.52 3.21
CA THR A 11 8.69 -17.87 3.41
C THR A 11 9.80 -17.86 4.46
N SER A 12 10.12 -19.03 5.00
CA SER A 12 11.22 -19.15 5.97
C SER A 12 12.59 -18.80 5.37
N SER A 13 12.81 -19.03 4.06
CA SER A 13 14.02 -18.63 3.36
C SER A 13 14.14 -17.11 3.26
N GLU A 14 13.09 -16.43 2.78
CA GLU A 14 13.03 -14.97 2.71
C GLU A 14 13.18 -14.32 4.09
N ARG A 15 12.56 -14.91 5.12
CA ARG A 15 12.69 -14.41 6.49
C ARG A 15 14.11 -14.57 7.05
N ARG A 16 14.84 -15.63 6.69
CA ARG A 16 16.23 -15.85 7.12
C ARG A 16 17.19 -14.87 6.45
N SER A 17 16.94 -14.50 5.19
CA SER A 17 17.78 -13.54 4.46
C SER A 17 17.48 -12.07 4.78
N TYR A 18 16.38 -11.78 5.51
CA TYR A 18 15.83 -10.43 5.72
C TYR A 18 16.81 -9.37 6.26
N TYR A 19 17.77 -9.74 7.11
CA TYR A 19 18.76 -8.81 7.68
C TYR A 19 20.17 -8.97 7.09
N ALA A 20 20.29 -9.77 6.03
CA ALA A 20 21.49 -9.92 5.23
C ALA A 20 21.19 -9.38 3.82
N GLU A 21 21.67 -10.04 2.77
CA GLU A 21 21.19 -9.81 1.41
C GLU A 21 19.84 -10.50 1.23
N HIS A 22 18.76 -9.72 1.36
CA HIS A 22 17.41 -10.27 1.26
C HIS A 22 17.13 -10.78 -0.15
N ASP A 23 16.88 -12.10 -0.25
CA ASP A 23 16.47 -12.76 -1.47
C ASP A 23 15.01 -12.42 -1.81
N ALA A 24 14.84 -11.47 -2.74
CA ALA A 24 13.56 -11.08 -3.31
C ALA A 24 13.30 -11.68 -4.70
N SER A 25 14.06 -12.72 -5.10
CA SER A 25 14.00 -13.29 -6.46
C SER A 25 12.59 -13.74 -6.86
N ALA A 26 11.84 -14.32 -5.91
CA ALA A 26 10.47 -14.78 -6.12
C ALA A 26 9.45 -13.65 -6.37
N VAL A 27 9.82 -12.39 -6.11
CA VAL A 27 9.00 -11.19 -6.32
C VAL A 27 9.77 -10.10 -7.08
N ALA A 28 10.79 -10.50 -7.86
CA ALA A 28 11.71 -9.57 -8.52
C ALA A 28 10.98 -8.55 -9.42
N GLU A 29 9.99 -9.00 -10.19
CA GLU A 29 9.16 -8.13 -11.04
C GLU A 29 8.44 -7.05 -10.21
N ASP A 30 7.82 -7.44 -9.10
CA ASP A 30 7.11 -6.51 -8.21
C ASP A 30 8.08 -5.54 -7.52
N THR A 31 9.26 -6.01 -7.10
CA THR A 31 10.28 -5.15 -6.46
C THR A 31 10.87 -4.14 -7.42
N GLU A 32 11.07 -4.52 -8.69
CA GLU A 32 11.62 -3.60 -9.67
C GLU A 32 10.59 -2.59 -10.13
N ALA A 33 9.35 -3.03 -10.38
CA ALA A 33 8.24 -2.12 -10.63
C ALA A 33 8.09 -1.09 -9.50
N LEU A 34 8.23 -1.51 -8.23
CA LEU A 34 8.18 -0.59 -7.09
C LEU A 34 9.37 0.39 -7.07
N ARG A 35 10.58 -0.07 -7.40
CA ARG A 35 11.81 0.75 -7.40
C ARG A 35 11.76 1.85 -8.44
N THR A 36 11.20 1.57 -9.62
CA THR A 36 11.17 2.48 -10.77
C THR A 36 9.87 3.27 -10.89
N ALA A 37 8.87 3.02 -10.05
CA ALA A 37 7.59 3.71 -10.12
C ALA A 37 7.67 5.18 -9.66
N ASP A 38 7.18 6.09 -10.49
CA ASP A 38 6.82 7.46 -10.07
C ASP A 38 5.51 7.50 -9.26
N VAL A 39 4.59 6.59 -9.57
CA VAL A 39 3.24 6.54 -9.02
C VAL A 39 2.88 5.11 -8.59
N LEU A 40 2.46 4.95 -7.33
CA LEU A 40 1.91 3.69 -6.81
C LEU A 40 0.41 3.83 -6.59
N VAL A 41 -0.40 3.02 -7.29
CA VAL A 41 -1.86 2.97 -7.09
C VAL A 41 -2.24 1.66 -6.40
N LEU A 42 -2.90 1.75 -5.25
CA LEU A 42 -3.39 0.60 -4.49
C LEU A 42 -4.92 0.57 -4.53
N ILE A 43 -5.51 -0.51 -5.04
CA ILE A 43 -6.97 -0.68 -5.14
C ILE A 43 -7.36 -1.95 -4.38
N PHE A 44 -8.12 -1.81 -3.30
CA PHE A 44 -8.44 -2.96 -2.44
C PHE A 44 -9.68 -2.72 -1.56
N PRO A 45 -10.48 -3.75 -1.23
CA PRO A 45 -11.45 -3.64 -0.16
C PRO A 45 -10.73 -3.58 1.20
N THR A 46 -11.22 -2.77 2.13
CA THR A 46 -10.74 -2.79 3.52
C THR A 46 -11.41 -3.96 4.24
N TRP A 47 -10.61 -4.88 4.76
CA TRP A 47 -11.09 -6.04 5.53
C TRP A 47 -10.57 -5.95 6.96
N TRP A 48 -11.48 -6.10 7.93
CA TRP A 48 -11.14 -5.97 9.36
C TRP A 48 -10.39 -4.68 9.70
N PHE A 49 -10.80 -3.55 9.08
CA PHE A 49 -10.11 -2.26 9.19
C PHE A 49 -8.60 -2.32 8.84
N GLY A 50 -8.24 -3.27 7.98
CA GLY A 50 -6.88 -3.51 7.50
C GLY A 50 -6.84 -3.78 6.00
N LEU A 51 -5.65 -4.15 5.54
CA LEU A 51 -5.42 -4.57 4.17
C LEU A 51 -5.87 -6.04 4.00
N PRO A 52 -6.36 -6.45 2.83
CA PRO A 52 -6.51 -7.87 2.50
C PRO A 52 -5.19 -8.61 2.71
N ALA A 53 -5.24 -9.85 3.18
CA ALA A 53 -4.05 -10.66 3.45
C ALA A 53 -3.09 -10.72 2.25
N ILE A 54 -3.63 -10.81 1.02
CA ILE A 54 -2.82 -10.83 -0.20
C ILE A 54 -2.01 -9.54 -0.39
N LEU A 55 -2.63 -8.38 -0.12
CA LEU A 55 -1.97 -7.08 -0.25
C LEU A 55 -0.99 -6.86 0.90
N LYS A 56 -1.35 -7.25 2.13
CA LYS A 56 -0.43 -7.18 3.27
C LYS A 56 0.82 -8.04 3.03
N GLY A 57 0.64 -9.26 2.51
CA GLY A 57 1.74 -10.14 2.15
C GLY A 57 2.58 -9.62 1.00
N TRP A 58 1.97 -8.97 0.01
CA TRP A 58 2.73 -8.27 -1.04
C TRP A 58 3.61 -7.17 -0.44
N ILE A 59 3.07 -6.37 0.49
CA ILE A 59 3.89 -5.37 1.21
C ILE A 59 5.02 -6.06 1.99
N ASP A 60 4.74 -7.16 2.69
CA ASP A 60 5.75 -7.88 3.48
C ASP A 60 6.88 -8.50 2.65
N ARG A 61 6.61 -8.89 1.41
CA ARG A 61 7.59 -9.51 0.50
C ARG A 61 8.28 -8.51 -0.43
N VAL A 62 7.65 -7.37 -0.73
CA VAL A 62 8.15 -6.40 -1.72
C VAL A 62 8.75 -5.15 -1.04
N PHE A 63 8.23 -4.72 0.11
CA PHE A 63 8.77 -3.60 0.87
C PHE A 63 9.87 -4.08 1.82
N VAL A 64 10.98 -4.53 1.25
CA VAL A 64 12.06 -5.22 1.96
C VAL A 64 13.37 -4.40 1.94
N PRO A 65 14.34 -4.70 2.83
CA PRO A 65 15.66 -4.09 2.81
C PRO A 65 16.35 -4.21 1.44
N GLY A 66 17.11 -3.20 1.03
CA GLY A 66 17.71 -3.10 -0.31
C GLY A 66 16.74 -2.71 -1.44
N VAL A 67 15.42 -2.76 -1.21
CA VAL A 67 14.38 -2.35 -2.17
C VAL A 67 13.69 -1.08 -1.71
N ALA A 68 12.84 -1.16 -0.68
CA ALA A 68 12.00 -0.04 -0.26
C ALA A 68 12.68 0.83 0.80
N TYR A 69 13.58 0.23 1.58
CA TYR A 69 14.35 0.91 2.61
C TYR A 69 15.65 0.16 2.89
N ASP A 70 16.48 0.73 3.75
CA ASP A 70 17.62 0.08 4.41
C ASP A 70 17.69 0.53 5.87
N HIS A 71 18.69 0.05 6.61
CA HIS A 71 19.01 0.57 7.93
C HIS A 71 20.38 1.24 7.96
N THR A 72 20.61 2.09 8.95
CA THR A 72 21.97 2.46 9.38
C THR A 72 22.73 1.18 9.81
N PRO A 73 24.08 1.17 9.77
CA PRO A 73 24.87 -0.04 10.06
C PRO A 73 24.61 -0.68 11.44
N ASP A 74 24.13 0.10 12.40
CA ASP A 74 23.73 -0.32 13.75
C ASP A 74 22.27 -0.81 13.82
N PHE A 75 21.59 -0.96 12.69
CA PHE A 75 20.16 -1.27 12.55
C PHE A 75 19.22 -0.26 13.22
N GLY A 76 19.71 0.93 13.59
CA GLY A 76 18.95 1.93 14.33
C GLY A 76 17.87 2.62 13.49
N ARG A 77 18.27 3.46 12.53
CA ARG A 77 17.34 4.27 11.74
C ARG A 77 17.07 3.64 10.38
N MET A 78 15.81 3.65 9.97
CA MET A 78 15.39 3.28 8.61
C MET A 78 15.79 4.37 7.60
N ILE A 79 16.42 3.97 6.52
CA ILE A 79 16.87 4.82 5.40
C ILE A 79 15.92 4.56 4.22
N PRO A 80 15.14 5.55 3.76
CA PRO A 80 14.21 5.37 2.64
C PRO A 80 14.98 5.09 1.33
N LYS A 81 14.49 4.15 0.52
CA LYS A 81 15.08 3.80 -0.79
C LYS A 81 14.16 4.07 -1.98
N LEU A 82 12.86 4.28 -1.75
CA LEU A 82 11.90 4.65 -2.81
C LEU A 82 11.99 6.16 -3.12
N THR A 83 13.14 6.62 -3.57
CA THR A 83 13.41 8.04 -3.84
C THR A 83 12.75 8.54 -5.13
N GLN A 84 12.43 7.63 -6.07
CA GLN A 84 11.74 7.94 -7.32
C GLN A 84 10.23 8.10 -7.13
N LEU A 85 9.66 7.46 -6.11
CA LEU A 85 8.22 7.48 -5.88
C LEU A 85 7.76 8.90 -5.54
N GLN A 86 6.97 9.50 -6.43
CA GLN A 86 6.45 10.85 -6.29
C GLN A 86 5.08 10.85 -5.63
N SER A 87 4.28 9.80 -5.86
CA SER A 87 2.94 9.72 -5.28
C SER A 87 2.46 8.30 -5.01
N CYS A 88 1.65 8.16 -3.96
CA CYS A 88 0.92 6.94 -3.65
C CYS A 88 -0.56 7.27 -3.52
N PHE A 89 -1.40 6.60 -4.30
CA PHE A 89 -2.85 6.76 -4.29
C PHE A 89 -3.55 5.46 -3.92
N ALA A 90 -4.23 5.46 -2.76
CA ALA A 90 -5.01 4.33 -2.29
C ALA A 90 -6.51 4.54 -2.55
N ILE A 91 -7.15 3.55 -3.14
CA ILE A 91 -8.59 3.49 -3.40
C ILE A 91 -9.11 2.29 -2.61
N THR A 92 -10.07 2.52 -1.70
CA THR A 92 -10.65 1.43 -0.93
C THR A 92 -12.16 1.48 -0.82
N THR A 93 -12.76 0.33 -0.60
CA THR A 93 -14.18 0.15 -0.32
C THR A 93 -14.36 -0.55 1.03
N LEU A 94 -15.40 -0.19 1.77
CA LEU A 94 -15.73 -0.81 3.05
C LEU A 94 -17.23 -0.79 3.33
N GLY A 95 -17.70 -1.83 4.03
CA GLY A 95 -19.09 -1.96 4.45
C GLY A 95 -19.48 -0.99 5.56
N SER A 96 -18.54 -0.57 6.42
CA SER A 96 -18.88 0.29 7.56
C SER A 96 -19.22 1.73 7.16
N PRO A 97 -20.05 2.43 7.94
CA PRO A 97 -20.21 3.88 7.85
C PRO A 97 -18.89 4.64 8.05
N TRP A 98 -18.80 5.83 7.44
CA TRP A 98 -17.58 6.66 7.48
C TRP A 98 -17.20 7.11 8.89
N TRP A 99 -18.18 7.38 9.74
CA TRP A 99 -17.94 7.89 11.10
C TRP A 99 -17.30 6.83 12.01
N ILE A 100 -17.54 5.54 11.76
CA ILE A 100 -16.87 4.44 12.47
C ILE A 100 -15.38 4.43 12.12
N ASP A 101 -15.06 4.46 10.83
CA ASP A 101 -13.67 4.52 10.37
C ASP A 101 -12.96 5.77 10.92
N TRP A 102 -13.63 6.92 10.91
CA TRP A 102 -13.02 8.19 11.30
C TRP A 102 -12.86 8.39 12.82
N PHE A 103 -13.91 8.13 13.60
CA PHE A 103 -13.92 8.52 15.01
C PHE A 103 -13.64 7.37 15.97
N ILE A 104 -14.04 6.14 15.61
CA ILE A 104 -13.81 4.96 16.46
C ILE A 104 -12.46 4.35 16.11
N MET A 105 -12.24 4.06 14.83
CA MET A 105 -11.03 3.36 14.37
C MET A 105 -9.90 4.32 14.05
N PHE A 106 -10.20 5.60 13.91
CA PHE A 106 -9.24 6.65 13.58
C PHE A 106 -8.44 6.38 12.28
N ARG A 107 -9.10 5.81 11.27
CA ARG A 107 -8.59 5.57 9.91
C ARG A 107 -7.31 4.74 9.90
N PRO A 108 -7.33 3.50 10.42
CA PRO A 108 -6.13 2.69 10.65
C PRO A 108 -5.41 2.39 9.33
N VAL A 109 -6.13 1.99 8.27
CA VAL A 109 -5.55 1.74 6.94
C VAL A 109 -4.82 2.98 6.41
N ARG A 110 -5.43 4.16 6.51
CA ARG A 110 -4.77 5.41 6.09
C ARG A 110 -3.47 5.62 6.85
N ARG A 111 -3.49 5.43 8.17
CA ARG A 111 -2.31 5.67 9.01
C ARG A 111 -1.20 4.67 8.72
N ILE A 112 -1.52 3.40 8.56
CA ILE A 112 -0.56 2.35 8.20
C ILE A 112 0.09 2.67 6.86
N LEU A 113 -0.70 2.91 5.81
CA LEU A 113 -0.16 3.23 4.49
C LEU A 113 0.61 4.55 4.49
N SER A 114 0.03 5.64 5.01
CA SER A 114 0.62 6.97 4.88
C SER A 114 1.83 7.19 5.79
N ARG A 115 1.80 6.66 7.02
CA ARG A 115 2.84 6.93 8.03
C ARG A 115 3.85 5.80 8.11
N ALA A 116 3.37 4.57 8.27
CA ALA A 116 4.24 3.43 8.57
C ALA A 116 4.95 2.89 7.32
N ILE A 117 4.29 2.93 6.15
CA ILE A 117 4.83 2.36 4.91
C ILE A 117 5.40 3.46 4.01
N ILE A 118 4.56 4.34 3.47
CA ILE A 118 5.01 5.38 2.54
C ILE A 118 5.87 6.41 3.27
N GLY A 119 5.48 6.84 4.47
CA GLY A 119 6.23 7.83 5.24
C GLY A 119 7.65 7.39 5.61
N THR A 120 7.92 6.10 5.71
CA THR A 120 9.23 5.55 6.07
C THR A 120 10.07 5.15 4.85
N CYS A 121 9.42 4.65 3.79
CA CYS A 121 10.11 4.18 2.58
C CYS A 121 10.27 5.28 1.52
N ALA A 122 9.34 6.23 1.46
CA ALA A 122 9.23 7.29 0.45
C ALA A 122 8.73 8.63 1.08
N PRO A 123 9.47 9.25 2.01
CA PRO A 123 8.98 10.40 2.78
C PRO A 123 8.67 11.66 1.94
N LYS A 124 9.19 11.73 0.71
CA LYS A 124 8.90 12.81 -0.24
C LYS A 124 7.65 12.57 -1.09
N ALA A 125 7.13 11.34 -1.11
CA ALA A 125 5.99 10.96 -1.91
C ALA A 125 4.69 11.57 -1.35
N ARG A 126 3.84 12.10 -2.23
CA ARG A 126 2.50 12.57 -1.84
C ARG A 126 1.57 11.38 -1.65
N PHE A 127 1.05 11.23 -0.44
CA PHE A 127 0.03 10.21 -0.15
C PHE A 127 -1.39 10.76 -0.27
N SER A 128 -2.26 10.05 -0.99
CA SER A 128 -3.69 10.31 -1.02
C SER A 128 -4.50 9.02 -0.92
N MET A 129 -5.69 9.11 -0.32
CA MET A 129 -6.56 7.96 -0.14
C MET A 129 -8.02 8.38 -0.23
N VAL A 130 -8.82 7.63 -0.99
CA VAL A 130 -10.27 7.79 -1.06
C VAL A 130 -10.93 6.46 -0.66
N SER A 131 -11.97 6.57 0.17
CA SER A 131 -12.70 5.43 0.71
C SER A 131 -14.17 5.51 0.32
N LEU A 132 -14.72 4.41 -0.18
CA LEU A 132 -16.14 4.23 -0.44
C LEU A 132 -16.80 3.49 0.72
N TYR A 133 -17.64 4.19 1.48
CA TYR A 133 -18.33 3.65 2.64
C TYR A 133 -19.73 3.14 2.32
N ASN A 134 -20.18 2.15 3.10
CA ASN A 134 -21.43 1.40 2.88
C ASN A 134 -21.47 0.77 1.47
N ALA A 135 -20.35 0.17 1.05
CA ALA A 135 -20.18 -0.33 -0.32
C ALA A 135 -21.18 -1.44 -0.70
N GLU A 136 -21.74 -2.16 0.28
CA GLU A 136 -22.72 -3.23 0.05
C GLU A 136 -24.09 -2.72 -0.41
N LYS A 137 -24.42 -1.44 -0.14
CA LYS A 137 -25.74 -0.85 -0.38
C LYS A 137 -25.59 0.52 -1.05
N ILE A 138 -24.86 0.58 -2.16
CA ILE A 138 -24.60 1.84 -2.84
C ILE A 138 -25.67 2.19 -3.87
N ALA A 139 -26.24 3.39 -3.76
CA ALA A 139 -27.10 3.94 -4.80
C ALA A 139 -26.27 4.30 -6.05
N ALA A 140 -26.82 4.06 -7.24
CA ALA A 140 -26.13 4.30 -8.52
C ALA A 140 -25.55 5.73 -8.66
N GLY A 141 -26.29 6.76 -8.22
CA GLY A 141 -25.81 8.14 -8.27
C GLY A 141 -24.58 8.42 -7.38
N LYS A 142 -24.47 7.71 -6.25
CA LYS A 142 -23.30 7.81 -5.35
C LYS A 142 -22.09 7.12 -5.96
N LEU A 143 -22.30 5.97 -6.62
CA LEU A 143 -21.24 5.26 -7.34
C LEU A 143 -20.69 6.13 -8.49
N ALA A 144 -21.56 6.69 -9.34
CA ALA A 144 -21.13 7.56 -10.43
C ALA A 144 -20.37 8.80 -9.94
N THR A 145 -20.76 9.36 -8.79
CA THR A 145 -20.03 10.48 -8.17
C THR A 145 -18.64 10.05 -7.71
N PHE A 146 -18.52 8.86 -7.14
CA PHE A 146 -17.24 8.29 -6.73
C PHE A 146 -16.33 8.03 -7.92
N GLU A 147 -16.85 7.46 -9.01
CA GLU A 147 -16.09 7.23 -10.25
C GLU A 147 -15.55 8.52 -10.87
N ARG A 148 -16.36 9.59 -10.89
CA ARG A 148 -15.90 10.92 -11.33
C ARG A 148 -14.77 11.45 -10.45
N LEU A 149 -14.89 11.31 -9.12
CA LEU A 149 -13.85 11.70 -8.18
C LEU A 149 -12.54 10.94 -8.41
N LEU A 150 -12.62 9.63 -8.67
CA LEU A 150 -11.44 8.81 -8.98
C LEU A 150 -10.78 9.27 -10.29
N THR A 151 -11.56 9.49 -11.33
CA THR A 151 -11.07 9.94 -12.64
C THR A 151 -10.31 11.27 -12.51
N GLN A 152 -10.90 12.26 -11.82
CA GLN A 152 -10.26 13.55 -11.58
C GLN A 152 -8.96 13.42 -10.78
N LYS A 153 -8.91 12.52 -9.79
CA LYS A 153 -7.68 12.32 -9.00
C LYS A 153 -6.57 11.63 -9.78
N LEU A 154 -6.92 10.66 -10.62
CA LEU A 154 -5.96 9.94 -11.46
C LEU A 154 -5.34 10.89 -12.50
N GLN A 155 -6.12 11.80 -13.09
CA GLN A 155 -5.62 12.82 -14.02
C GLN A 155 -4.63 13.83 -13.41
N ILE A 156 -4.59 13.95 -12.07
CA ILE A 156 -3.63 14.83 -11.38
C ILE A 156 -2.35 14.06 -11.00
N LEU A 157 -2.39 12.72 -11.06
CA LEU A 157 -1.28 11.85 -10.67
C LEU A 157 -0.41 11.43 -11.86
N ILE A 158 -0.96 11.44 -13.07
CA ILE A 158 -0.31 11.13 -14.35
C ILE A 158 -0.09 12.43 -15.11
#